data_AF-A0A7Y2ZUH3-F1
#
_entry.id   AF-A0A7Y2ZUH3-F1
#
_cell.length_a   1.000
_cell.length_b   1.000
_cell.length_c   1.000
_cell.angle_alpha   90.00
_cell.angle_beta   90.00
_cell.angle_gamma   90.00
#
_symmetry.space_group_name_H-M   'P 1'
#
loop_
_entity.id
_entity.type
_entity.pdbx_description
1 polymer ?
#
loop_
_entity_poly.entity_id
_entity_poly.type
_entity_poly.pdbx_seq_one_letter_code
_entity_poly.pdbx_strand_id
1 'polypeptide(L)'
;MKILKNGFYFLLLLLVTITFSCDDDDDTTQISGLDFVVATLSYDGTEIGVLPTTIPGNGNILYTVDFGATPDVDTDVIVTSGPMVSYDYPDEDGDYIITVTASLQGVPSVTISKEVSVTFIPAPTGGGGNLGPIAGIWKLAPEAGALGVGPALNDVSWWSSSSDDVATRSCLFDDEYVFNSDGSFQNVLGGETWIEGWQGAAGEECGTPVFPHDGSASATWSYNDAAGTLTIDGTGAFLGLAKVYNGGELGSPAEAASSITYMVTLSDDGLSMELDIEIAGGGYWSFKLAKDAPFPLGTWKLAPEAGALGVGPGLNDVSWWSSSSDDVATRSCLFDDEYVFNADGTFQNVLGGETWVEGWQGAAGEECGTPVFPHDGSAAATWSYNDAAGTLTIDGTGAFLGLAKVYNGGELGSPAEAVDSITYLVTAEGSSMELDIEIAGGGYWSFKLARQ
;
A
#
# COMPACT_ATOMS: atom_id res chain seq x y z
N MET A 1 48.56 -89.47 -16.00
CA MET A 1 50.01 -89.25 -15.83
C MET A 1 50.39 -87.99 -16.59
N LYS A 2 50.79 -86.92 -15.87
CA LYS A 2 51.43 -85.67 -16.37
C LYS A 2 50.57 -84.77 -17.30
N ILE A 3 50.66 -83.44 -17.39
CA ILE A 3 51.25 -82.30 -16.66
C ILE A 3 50.72 -81.06 -17.44
N LEU A 4 50.42 -79.97 -16.73
CA LEU A 4 50.35 -78.54 -17.12
C LEU A 4 50.38 -78.10 -18.60
N LYS A 5 49.53 -77.11 -18.97
CA LYS A 5 49.93 -75.68 -19.00
C LYS A 5 48.78 -74.71 -19.33
N ASN A 6 48.85 -73.59 -18.61
CA ASN A 6 48.00 -72.40 -18.51
C ASN A 6 47.64 -71.69 -19.82
N GLY A 7 46.54 -70.94 -19.79
CA GLY A 7 46.28 -69.84 -20.74
C GLY A 7 44.92 -69.18 -20.57
N PHE A 8 44.83 -68.24 -19.62
CA PHE A 8 43.90 -67.09 -19.53
C PHE A 8 42.78 -66.99 -20.60
N TYR A 9 41.52 -67.17 -20.19
CA TYR A 9 40.36 -66.62 -20.90
C TYR A 9 39.66 -65.61 -19.99
N PHE A 10 39.88 -64.32 -20.30
CA PHE A 10 39.14 -63.20 -19.74
C PHE A 10 37.75 -63.21 -20.37
N LEU A 11 36.72 -63.43 -19.55
CA LEU A 11 35.32 -63.37 -19.96
C LEU A 11 34.94 -61.88 -20.11
N LEU A 12 34.92 -61.40 -21.35
CA LEU A 12 34.48 -60.07 -21.72
C LEU A 12 32.94 -60.00 -21.57
N LEU A 13 32.49 -59.57 -20.39
CA LEU A 13 31.07 -59.29 -20.14
C LEU A 13 30.77 -57.87 -20.64
N LEU A 14 29.88 -57.80 -21.62
CA LEU A 14 29.37 -56.61 -22.29
C LEU A 14 28.63 -55.70 -21.29
N LEU A 15 29.31 -54.67 -20.78
CA LEU A 15 28.67 -53.54 -20.09
C LEU A 15 28.19 -52.56 -21.15
N VAL A 16 26.89 -52.58 -21.42
CA VAL A 16 26.20 -51.55 -22.19
C VAL A 16 26.13 -50.30 -21.30
N THR A 17 27.06 -49.38 -21.48
CA THR A 17 26.91 -47.99 -21.00
C THR A 17 25.99 -47.28 -21.98
N ILE A 18 24.73 -47.11 -21.60
CA ILE A 18 23.85 -46.12 -22.24
C ILE A 18 24.33 -44.77 -21.70
N THR A 19 25.18 -44.08 -22.47
CA THR A 19 25.34 -42.63 -22.29
C THR A 19 24.03 -42.01 -22.74
N PHE A 20 23.19 -41.60 -21.79
CA PHE A 20 22.18 -40.60 -22.07
C PHE A 20 22.95 -39.33 -22.44
N SER A 21 23.02 -39.02 -23.74
CA SER A 21 23.28 -37.67 -24.21
C SER A 21 22.05 -36.88 -23.81
N CYS A 22 22.18 -35.98 -22.83
CA CYS A 22 21.26 -34.87 -22.71
C CYS A 22 21.52 -33.96 -23.90
N ASP A 23 20.84 -34.20 -25.03
CA ASP A 23 20.59 -33.14 -26.02
C ASP A 23 19.36 -32.39 -25.51
N ASP A 24 19.58 -31.56 -24.50
CA ASP A 24 18.84 -30.31 -24.31
C ASP A 24 19.94 -29.26 -24.19
N ASP A 25 20.55 -28.94 -25.34
CA ASP A 25 21.34 -27.72 -25.51
C ASP A 25 20.35 -26.55 -25.38
N ASP A 26 20.02 -26.18 -24.15
CA ASP A 26 19.54 -24.83 -23.87
C ASP A 26 20.59 -23.86 -24.42
N ASP A 27 20.11 -22.89 -25.19
CA ASP A 27 20.82 -21.92 -26.03
C ASP A 27 21.77 -21.02 -25.22
N THR A 28 22.82 -21.60 -24.65
CA THR A 28 23.82 -20.94 -23.79
C THR A 28 25.00 -20.36 -24.58
N THR A 29 24.89 -20.35 -25.92
CA THR A 29 25.97 -19.97 -26.84
C THR A 29 25.77 -18.62 -27.55
N GLN A 30 24.70 -17.90 -27.23
CA GLN A 30 24.40 -16.60 -27.83
C GLN A 30 23.99 -15.57 -26.77
N ILE A 31 24.32 -14.30 -27.02
CA ILE A 31 23.78 -13.15 -26.29
C ILE A 31 22.58 -12.63 -27.08
N SER A 32 21.41 -12.66 -26.49
CA SER A 32 20.16 -12.17 -27.07
C SER A 32 19.37 -11.32 -26.08
N GLY A 33 18.52 -10.44 -26.61
CA GLY A 33 17.63 -9.60 -25.79
C GLY A 33 18.36 -8.67 -24.82
N LEU A 34 19.54 -8.15 -25.20
CA LEU A 34 20.23 -7.16 -24.38
C LEU A 34 19.37 -5.90 -24.27
N ASP A 35 19.06 -5.51 -23.03
CA ASP A 35 18.44 -4.23 -22.68
C ASP A 35 19.04 -3.71 -21.36
N PHE A 36 18.69 -2.49 -20.96
CA PHE A 36 18.99 -1.97 -19.63
C PHE A 36 17.96 -0.95 -19.14
N VAL A 37 17.74 -0.93 -17.83
CA VAL A 37 16.91 0.05 -17.13
C VAL A 37 17.80 1.16 -16.58
N VAL A 38 17.31 2.41 -16.60
CA VAL A 38 17.98 3.57 -16.00
C VAL A 38 17.04 4.23 -14.99
N ALA A 39 17.54 4.61 -13.81
CA ALA A 39 16.78 5.40 -12.84
C ALA A 39 17.68 6.41 -12.14
N THR A 40 17.09 7.53 -11.70
CA THR A 40 17.75 8.50 -10.83
C THR A 40 17.61 8.03 -9.38
N LEU A 41 18.73 7.91 -8.66
CA LEU A 41 18.82 7.35 -7.32
C LEU A 41 18.97 8.43 -6.24
N SER A 42 19.43 9.64 -6.60
CA SER A 42 19.62 10.74 -5.64
C SER A 42 18.61 11.87 -5.83
N TYR A 43 18.28 12.54 -4.73
CA TYR A 43 17.33 13.67 -4.70
C TYR A 43 17.78 14.87 -5.54
N ASP A 44 19.08 15.15 -5.56
CA ASP A 44 19.67 16.20 -6.40
C ASP A 44 19.75 15.81 -7.87
N GLY A 45 19.32 14.60 -8.24
CA GLY A 45 19.19 14.16 -9.62
C GLY A 45 20.48 13.67 -10.26
N THR A 46 21.61 13.67 -9.56
CA THR A 46 22.94 13.41 -10.12
C THR A 46 23.38 11.95 -10.06
N GLU A 47 22.88 11.13 -9.14
CA GLU A 47 23.20 9.71 -9.09
C GLU A 47 22.25 8.92 -10.00
N ILE A 48 22.81 8.24 -11.01
CA ILE A 48 22.06 7.42 -11.96
C ILE A 48 22.42 5.95 -11.77
N GLY A 49 21.41 5.11 -11.60
CA GLY A 49 21.51 3.65 -11.57
C GLY A 49 21.22 3.02 -12.93
N VAL A 50 21.96 1.98 -13.27
CA VAL A 50 21.78 1.17 -14.49
C VAL A 50 21.72 -0.31 -14.13
N LEU A 51 20.66 -0.98 -14.58
CA LEU A 51 20.50 -2.43 -14.46
C LEU A 51 20.41 -3.08 -15.85
N PRO A 52 21.48 -3.76 -16.32
CA PRO A 52 21.47 -4.45 -17.60
C PRO A 52 20.87 -5.85 -17.52
N THR A 53 20.18 -6.28 -18.59
CA THR A 53 19.53 -7.60 -18.68
C THR A 53 19.73 -8.24 -20.06
N THR A 54 19.62 -9.58 -20.13
CA THR A 54 19.58 -10.37 -21.37
C THR A 54 18.55 -11.48 -21.25
N ILE A 55 18.10 -12.01 -22.39
CA ILE A 55 17.11 -13.09 -22.45
C ILE A 55 17.72 -14.29 -23.20
N PRO A 56 17.77 -15.51 -22.60
CA PRO A 56 17.48 -15.79 -21.19
C PRO A 56 18.54 -15.17 -20.27
N GLY A 57 18.15 -14.84 -19.03
CA GLY A 57 19.10 -14.35 -18.03
C GLY A 57 20.15 -15.43 -17.76
N ASN A 58 21.41 -15.14 -18.04
CA ASN A 58 22.52 -16.08 -17.86
C ASN A 58 23.57 -15.42 -16.96
N GLY A 59 23.73 -15.96 -15.74
CA GLY A 59 24.70 -15.44 -14.76
C GLY A 59 26.18 -15.53 -15.19
N ASN A 60 26.47 -16.06 -16.39
CA ASN A 60 27.80 -16.06 -17.00
C ASN A 60 28.05 -14.86 -17.93
N ILE A 61 27.06 -14.00 -18.17
CA ILE A 61 27.21 -12.78 -18.97
C ILE A 61 27.79 -11.68 -18.10
N LEU A 62 28.83 -11.03 -18.63
CA LEU A 62 29.46 -9.87 -18.03
C LEU A 62 28.99 -8.62 -18.78
N TYR A 63 28.45 -7.65 -18.05
CA TYR A 63 28.03 -6.36 -18.57
C TYR A 63 29.08 -5.31 -18.25
N THR A 64 29.44 -4.52 -19.24
CA THR A 64 30.20 -3.27 -19.07
C THR A 64 29.25 -2.11 -19.31
N VAL A 65 29.04 -1.28 -18.30
CA VAL A 65 28.22 -0.07 -18.35
C VAL A 65 29.16 1.13 -18.40
N ASP A 66 29.11 1.87 -19.51
CA ASP A 66 29.78 3.15 -19.70
C ASP A 66 28.73 4.25 -19.54
N PHE A 67 28.87 5.08 -18.51
CA PHE A 67 27.93 6.16 -18.20
C PHE A 67 28.13 7.41 -19.08
N GLY A 68 29.17 7.45 -19.91
CA GLY A 68 29.38 8.51 -20.91
C GLY A 68 29.68 9.90 -20.32
N ALA A 69 29.99 9.98 -19.03
CA ALA A 69 30.37 11.20 -18.33
C ALA A 69 31.77 11.68 -18.74
N THR A 70 32.68 10.77 -19.11
CA THR A 70 34.04 11.14 -19.51
C THR A 70 34.46 10.51 -20.85
N PRO A 71 34.71 11.30 -21.92
CA PRO A 71 34.95 10.75 -23.26
C PRO A 71 36.20 9.89 -23.46
N ASP A 72 37.16 9.94 -22.52
CA ASP A 72 38.53 9.43 -22.72
C ASP A 72 39.14 8.73 -21.48
N VAL A 73 38.36 8.47 -20.42
CA VAL A 73 38.86 7.88 -19.17
C VAL A 73 37.85 6.86 -18.65
N ASP A 74 38.30 5.64 -18.33
CA ASP A 74 37.42 4.55 -17.86
C ASP A 74 36.94 4.75 -16.40
N THR A 75 36.79 5.98 -15.91
CA THR A 75 36.39 6.28 -14.52
C THR A 75 34.90 6.09 -14.25
N ASP A 76 34.10 6.12 -15.32
CA ASP A 76 32.65 5.97 -15.36
C ASP A 76 32.25 4.68 -16.09
N VAL A 77 33.19 3.73 -16.22
CA VAL A 77 32.98 2.42 -16.82
C VAL A 77 32.95 1.37 -15.72
N ILE A 78 31.77 0.82 -15.43
CA ILE A 78 31.55 -0.14 -14.35
C ILE A 78 31.16 -1.50 -14.92
N VAL A 79 31.78 -2.56 -14.40
CA VAL A 79 31.51 -3.93 -14.81
C VAL A 79 30.60 -4.60 -13.78
N THR A 80 29.55 -5.28 -14.25
CA THR A 80 28.62 -6.04 -13.42
C THR A 80 28.24 -7.37 -14.08
N SER A 81 27.78 -8.33 -13.30
CA SER A 81 27.25 -9.62 -13.77
C SER A 81 25.84 -9.86 -13.24
N GLY A 82 25.03 -8.79 -13.20
CA GLY A 82 23.64 -8.84 -12.75
C GLY A 82 23.24 -7.67 -11.84
N PRO A 83 23.97 -7.35 -10.76
CA PRO A 83 23.60 -6.24 -9.88
C PRO A 83 23.57 -4.88 -10.58
N MET A 84 22.71 -3.98 -10.11
CA MET A 84 22.70 -2.58 -10.52
C MET A 84 24.06 -1.94 -10.22
N VAL A 85 24.50 -1.06 -11.11
CA VAL A 85 25.65 -0.17 -10.90
C VAL A 85 25.18 1.27 -10.97
N SER A 86 25.80 2.17 -10.22
CA SER A 86 25.47 3.59 -10.24
C SER A 86 26.68 4.47 -10.51
N TYR A 87 26.42 5.68 -11.01
CA TYR A 87 27.41 6.72 -11.20
C TYR A 87 26.82 8.07 -10.77
N ASP A 88 27.64 8.86 -10.07
CA ASP A 88 27.29 10.20 -9.60
C ASP A 88 27.88 11.25 -10.55
N TYR A 89 27.00 11.95 -11.26
CA TYR A 89 27.35 13.01 -12.21
C TYR A 89 27.67 14.32 -11.47
N PRO A 90 28.33 15.29 -12.13
CA PRO A 90 28.49 16.62 -11.55
C PRO A 90 27.13 17.30 -11.28
N ASP A 91 27.08 18.21 -10.30
CA ASP A 91 25.94 19.06 -9.93
C ASP A 91 25.51 20.08 -11.03
N GLU A 92 25.25 19.60 -12.25
CA GLU A 92 24.79 20.38 -13.39
C GLU A 92 23.94 19.54 -14.36
N ASP A 93 23.02 20.20 -15.07
CA ASP A 93 22.22 19.54 -16.11
C ASP A 93 23.12 19.05 -17.26
N GLY A 94 22.88 17.85 -17.76
CA GLY A 94 23.62 17.30 -18.89
C GLY A 94 22.92 16.13 -19.58
N ASP A 95 23.14 16.00 -20.88
CA ASP A 95 22.69 14.86 -21.67
C ASP A 95 23.87 13.92 -21.93
N TYR A 96 23.70 12.65 -21.58
CA TYR A 96 24.73 11.61 -21.65
C TYR A 96 24.25 10.42 -22.47
N ILE A 97 25.20 9.69 -23.06
CA ILE A 97 24.91 8.45 -23.78
C ILE A 97 25.44 7.29 -22.93
N ILE A 98 24.54 6.63 -22.21
CA ILE A 98 24.89 5.41 -21.47
C ILE A 98 24.99 4.27 -22.48
N THR A 99 26.12 3.55 -22.47
CA THR A 99 26.40 2.42 -23.36
C THR A 99 26.62 1.15 -22.55
N VAL A 100 25.80 0.13 -22.81
CA VAL A 100 25.92 -1.19 -22.16
C VAL A 100 26.41 -2.21 -23.16
N THR A 101 27.48 -2.91 -22.81
CA THR A 101 28.04 -4.03 -23.59
C THR A 101 27.96 -5.34 -22.81
N ALA A 102 27.22 -6.31 -23.34
CA ALA A 102 27.19 -7.68 -22.82
C ALA A 102 28.27 -8.53 -23.49
N SER A 103 29.01 -9.29 -22.68
CA SER A 103 30.11 -10.16 -23.10
C SER A 103 29.98 -11.56 -22.50
N LEU A 104 30.25 -12.57 -23.32
CA LEU A 104 30.26 -13.98 -22.92
C LEU A 104 31.45 -14.68 -23.60
N GLN A 105 32.14 -15.55 -22.88
CA GLN A 105 33.37 -16.16 -23.39
C GLN A 105 33.11 -16.94 -24.69
N GLY A 106 33.82 -16.59 -25.76
CA GLY A 106 33.70 -17.26 -27.06
C GLY A 106 32.52 -16.80 -27.92
N VAL A 107 31.74 -15.84 -27.44
CA VAL A 107 30.59 -15.23 -28.16
C VAL A 107 30.91 -13.77 -28.46
N PRO A 108 30.61 -13.24 -29.67
CA PRO A 108 30.74 -11.82 -29.94
C PRO A 108 29.91 -10.98 -28.97
N SER A 109 30.49 -9.88 -28.48
CA SER A 109 29.78 -8.96 -27.59
C SER A 109 28.64 -8.25 -28.32
N VAL A 110 27.59 -7.92 -27.56
CA VAL A 110 26.45 -7.12 -28.04
C VAL A 110 26.43 -5.81 -27.26
N THR A 111 26.20 -4.70 -27.95
CA THR A 111 26.21 -3.36 -27.35
C THR A 111 24.95 -2.60 -27.74
N ILE A 112 24.37 -1.87 -26.80
CA ILE A 112 23.28 -0.92 -27.01
C ILE A 112 23.57 0.37 -26.23
N SER A 113 22.94 1.47 -26.64
CA SER A 113 23.07 2.77 -25.97
C SER A 113 21.72 3.46 -25.82
N LYS A 114 21.55 4.23 -24.75
CA LYS A 114 20.38 5.09 -24.50
C LYS A 114 20.87 6.50 -24.13
N GLU A 115 20.16 7.51 -24.63
CA GLU A 115 20.35 8.90 -24.22
C GLU A 115 19.66 9.10 -22.86
N VAL A 116 20.35 9.74 -21.92
CA VAL A 116 19.88 9.99 -20.56
C VAL A 116 20.16 11.44 -20.19
N SER A 117 19.11 12.17 -19.86
CA SER A 117 19.22 13.54 -19.35
C SER A 117 19.32 13.51 -17.82
N VAL A 118 20.44 13.99 -17.30
CA VAL A 118 20.65 14.27 -15.88
C VAL A 118 20.22 15.71 -15.64
N THR A 119 19.31 15.91 -14.69
CA THR A 119 18.85 17.25 -14.29
C THR A 119 19.26 17.46 -12.85
N PHE A 120 20.12 18.45 -12.60
CA PHE A 120 20.54 18.77 -11.25
C PHE A 120 19.47 19.60 -10.54
N ILE A 121 18.99 19.07 -9.43
CA ILE A 121 18.02 19.74 -8.56
C ILE A 121 18.80 20.31 -7.36
N PRO A 122 19.05 21.63 -7.31
CA PRO A 122 19.72 22.22 -6.16
C PRO A 122 18.86 22.02 -4.91
N ALA A 123 19.51 21.69 -3.78
CA ALA A 123 18.83 21.46 -2.51
C ALA A 123 17.79 22.57 -2.23
N PRO A 124 16.55 22.21 -1.84
CA PRO A 124 15.46 23.17 -1.72
C PRO A 124 15.85 24.27 -0.72
N THR A 125 15.91 25.50 -1.20
CA THR A 125 16.07 26.67 -0.33
C THR A 125 14.76 26.90 0.41
N GLY A 126 14.56 26.20 1.54
CA GLY A 126 13.54 26.48 2.55
C GLY A 126 12.18 26.90 2.00
N GLY A 127 11.37 25.94 1.59
CA GLY A 127 9.99 26.15 1.19
C GLY A 127 9.04 25.30 2.03
N GLY A 128 8.92 25.61 3.33
CA GLY A 128 7.80 25.14 4.17
C GLY A 128 6.49 25.76 3.70
N GLY A 129 6.10 25.44 2.47
CA GLY A 129 4.81 25.79 1.89
C GLY A 129 3.79 24.82 2.45
N ASN A 130 2.88 25.35 3.26
CA ASN A 130 1.61 24.76 3.71
C ASN A 130 1.41 23.29 3.28
N LEU A 131 1.78 22.37 4.17
CA LEU A 131 1.82 20.92 3.96
C LEU A 131 0.42 20.37 3.73
N GLY A 132 -0.03 20.41 2.48
CA GLY A 132 -1.38 20.01 2.07
C GLY A 132 -1.76 18.61 2.57
N PRO A 133 -3.06 18.27 2.50
CA PRO A 133 -3.64 17.07 3.13
C PRO A 133 -2.96 15.73 2.77
N ILE A 134 -2.19 15.68 1.67
CA ILE A 134 -1.46 14.52 1.18
C ILE A 134 -0.24 14.13 2.04
N ALA A 135 0.50 15.09 2.61
CA ALA A 135 1.77 14.77 3.28
C ALA A 135 1.59 13.75 4.42
N GLY A 136 2.43 12.71 4.47
CA GLY A 136 2.32 11.60 5.41
C GLY A 136 2.64 10.24 4.77
N ILE A 137 2.43 9.18 5.53
CA ILE A 137 2.62 7.79 5.09
C ILE A 137 1.25 7.22 4.74
N TRP A 138 1.15 6.56 3.59
CA TRP A 138 -0.08 5.94 3.10
C TRP A 138 0.17 4.48 2.74
N LYS A 139 -0.85 3.64 2.87
CA LYS A 139 -0.84 2.22 2.48
C LYS A 139 -2.12 1.91 1.71
N LEU A 140 -2.13 0.84 0.92
CA LEU A 140 -3.41 0.33 0.41
C LEU A 140 -4.34 0.02 1.59
N ALA A 141 -5.59 0.46 1.52
CA ALA A 141 -6.56 0.18 2.57
C ALA A 141 -6.75 -1.34 2.68
N PRO A 142 -6.62 -1.96 3.87
CA PRO A 142 -6.65 -3.42 4.03
C PRO A 142 -8.10 -3.96 4.00
N GLU A 143 -8.85 -3.63 2.95
CA GLU A 143 -10.24 -4.00 2.74
C GLU A 143 -10.52 -4.47 1.31
N ALA A 144 -11.60 -5.24 1.14
CA ALA A 144 -12.04 -5.69 -0.17
C ALA A 144 -12.45 -4.48 -1.03
N GLY A 145 -12.08 -4.49 -2.31
CA GLY A 145 -12.36 -3.40 -3.24
C GLY A 145 -11.35 -2.26 -3.21
N ALA A 146 -10.37 -2.26 -2.30
CA ALA A 146 -9.34 -1.21 -2.22
C ALA A 146 -8.37 -1.20 -3.43
N LEU A 147 -8.38 -2.24 -4.25
CA LEU A 147 -7.60 -2.36 -5.48
C LEU A 147 -8.50 -2.99 -6.55
N GLY A 148 -8.67 -2.36 -7.70
CA GLY A 148 -9.48 -2.95 -8.77
C GLY A 148 -9.41 -2.21 -10.10
N VAL A 149 -10.10 -2.74 -11.09
CA VAL A 149 -10.09 -2.23 -12.46
C VAL A 149 -11.50 -2.27 -13.08
N GLY A 150 -11.81 -1.28 -13.91
CA GLY A 150 -13.10 -1.19 -14.60
C GLY A 150 -13.16 -0.10 -15.68
N PRO A 151 -14.34 0.11 -16.29
CA PRO A 151 -14.51 0.98 -17.46
C PRO A 151 -14.64 2.48 -17.14
N ALA A 152 -14.59 2.90 -15.87
CA ALA A 152 -14.80 4.28 -15.45
C ALA A 152 -14.07 4.56 -14.12
N LEU A 153 -13.96 5.84 -13.75
CA LEU A 153 -13.44 6.27 -12.45
C LEU A 153 -14.17 5.59 -11.30
N ASN A 154 -13.42 5.09 -10.31
CA ASN A 154 -13.93 4.35 -9.16
C ASN A 154 -14.76 3.10 -9.49
N ASP A 155 -14.71 2.60 -10.74
CA ASP A 155 -15.40 1.37 -11.15
C ASP A 155 -14.41 0.20 -11.10
N VAL A 156 -14.68 -0.76 -10.21
CA VAL A 156 -13.87 -1.97 -10.03
C VAL A 156 -14.58 -3.24 -10.53
N SER A 157 -15.50 -3.10 -11.49
CA SER A 157 -16.41 -4.18 -11.92
C SER A 157 -15.79 -5.25 -12.81
N TRP A 158 -14.63 -5.01 -13.44
CA TRP A 158 -13.95 -6.05 -14.20
C TRP A 158 -13.21 -7.02 -13.28
N TRP A 159 -12.54 -6.48 -12.25
CA TRP A 159 -11.92 -7.25 -11.17
C TRP A 159 -11.65 -6.32 -9.98
N SER A 160 -11.79 -6.84 -8.76
CA SER A 160 -11.47 -6.14 -7.51
C SER A 160 -10.87 -7.09 -6.47
N SER A 161 -10.07 -6.55 -5.56
CA SER A 161 -9.51 -7.30 -4.44
C SER A 161 -10.62 -7.81 -3.52
N SER A 162 -10.53 -9.08 -3.16
CA SER A 162 -11.34 -9.69 -2.10
C SER A 162 -10.63 -9.60 -0.74
N SER A 163 -11.33 -9.94 0.34
CA SER A 163 -10.71 -10.11 1.66
C SER A 163 -9.59 -11.15 1.66
N ASP A 164 -9.71 -12.19 0.82
CA ASP A 164 -8.69 -13.23 0.68
C ASP A 164 -7.44 -12.69 -0.04
N ASP A 165 -7.61 -11.75 -0.97
CA ASP A 165 -6.49 -11.07 -1.63
C ASP A 165 -5.72 -10.20 -0.65
N VAL A 166 -6.38 -9.52 0.30
CA VAL A 166 -5.70 -8.73 1.35
C VAL A 166 -4.77 -9.62 2.17
N ALA A 167 -5.21 -10.84 2.53
CA ALA A 167 -4.37 -11.78 3.26
C ALA A 167 -3.26 -12.39 2.38
N THR A 168 -3.59 -12.79 1.15
CA THR A 168 -2.66 -13.47 0.23
C THR A 168 -1.58 -12.53 -0.29
N ARG A 169 -1.92 -11.26 -0.51
CA ARG A 169 -1.03 -10.20 -1.00
C ARG A 169 -0.62 -9.26 0.12
N SER A 170 -0.43 -9.77 1.33
CA SER A 170 -0.12 -8.93 2.50
C SER A 170 1.09 -8.01 2.29
N CYS A 171 2.11 -8.48 1.56
CA CYS A 171 3.28 -7.68 1.14
C CYS A 171 2.98 -6.52 0.17
N LEU A 172 1.80 -6.48 -0.45
CA LEU A 172 1.34 -5.34 -1.26
C LEU A 172 0.58 -4.33 -0.39
N PHE A 173 -0.13 -4.81 0.63
CA PHE A 173 -0.96 -3.98 1.51
C PHE A 173 -0.15 -3.37 2.66
N ASP A 174 1.05 -3.86 2.95
CA ASP A 174 1.96 -3.26 3.95
C ASP A 174 2.93 -2.23 3.36
N ASP A 175 3.10 -2.23 2.02
CA ASP A 175 3.88 -1.24 1.27
C ASP A 175 3.48 0.20 1.61
N GLU A 176 4.48 1.04 1.82
CA GLU A 176 4.33 2.43 2.27
C GLU A 176 4.61 3.43 1.14
N TYR A 177 3.70 4.38 0.95
CA TYR A 177 3.84 5.53 0.07
C TYR A 177 4.08 6.77 0.94
N VAL A 178 5.32 7.25 0.97
CA VAL A 178 5.75 8.33 1.87
C VAL A 178 5.81 9.65 1.12
N PHE A 179 4.89 10.55 1.43
CA PHE A 179 4.84 11.91 0.93
C PHE A 179 5.50 12.85 1.94
N ASN A 180 6.79 13.12 1.75
CA ASN A 180 7.53 13.98 2.68
C ASN A 180 7.11 15.44 2.52
N SER A 181 7.22 16.17 3.63
CA SER A 181 6.87 17.58 3.72
C SER A 181 7.72 18.52 2.85
N ASP A 182 8.87 18.05 2.37
CA ASP A 182 9.77 18.79 1.50
C ASP A 182 9.49 18.58 0.00
N GLY A 183 8.45 17.80 -0.34
CA GLY A 183 8.06 17.47 -1.71
C GLY A 183 8.72 16.21 -2.25
N SER A 184 9.61 15.55 -1.50
CA SER A 184 10.15 14.23 -1.88
C SER A 184 9.12 13.12 -1.66
N PHE A 185 9.20 12.07 -2.47
CA PHE A 185 8.34 10.89 -2.44
C PHE A 185 9.19 9.61 -2.33
N GLN A 186 8.71 8.60 -1.62
CA GLN A 186 9.37 7.30 -1.50
C GLN A 186 8.34 6.15 -1.51
N ASN A 187 8.68 5.09 -2.23
CA ASN A 187 8.10 3.76 -2.03
C ASN A 187 8.95 3.02 -1.00
N VAL A 188 8.37 2.66 0.15
CA VAL A 188 9.03 1.87 1.20
C VAL A 188 8.38 0.48 1.21
N LEU A 189 9.04 -0.48 0.56
CA LEU A 189 8.50 -1.80 0.24
C LEU A 189 8.93 -2.93 1.20
N GLY A 190 9.65 -2.57 2.27
CA GLY A 190 10.21 -3.55 3.19
C GLY A 190 11.18 -4.54 2.51
N GLY A 191 11.09 -5.82 2.89
CA GLY A 191 11.93 -6.90 2.33
C GLY A 191 11.26 -7.70 1.21
N GLU A 192 9.93 -7.61 1.09
CA GLU A 192 9.12 -8.30 0.11
C GLU A 192 7.97 -7.39 -0.33
N THR A 193 7.66 -7.37 -1.62
CA THR A 193 6.45 -6.75 -2.22
C THR A 193 5.81 -7.76 -3.17
N TRP A 194 4.63 -7.44 -3.71
CA TRP A 194 4.00 -8.29 -4.73
C TRP A 194 4.71 -8.16 -6.07
N ILE A 195 5.29 -9.26 -6.53
CA ILE A 195 6.04 -9.34 -7.78
C ILE A 195 5.33 -10.26 -8.78
N GLU A 196 5.30 -9.82 -10.03
CA GLU A 196 4.61 -10.51 -11.13
C GLU A 196 5.59 -10.93 -12.24
N GLY A 197 5.10 -11.73 -13.20
CA GLY A 197 5.93 -12.26 -14.28
C GLY A 197 6.58 -11.20 -15.17
N TRP A 198 5.99 -10.01 -15.31
CA TRP A 198 6.59 -8.90 -16.07
C TRP A 198 7.87 -8.38 -15.42
N GLN A 199 8.06 -8.57 -14.12
CA GLN A 199 9.31 -8.26 -13.38
C GLN A 199 10.32 -9.41 -13.43
N GLY A 200 10.00 -10.52 -14.11
CA GLY A 200 10.86 -11.70 -14.21
C GLY A 200 10.63 -12.75 -13.12
N ALA A 201 9.59 -12.62 -12.29
CA ALA A 201 9.20 -13.65 -11.34
C ALA A 201 8.61 -14.89 -12.06
N ALA A 202 8.78 -16.09 -11.48
CA ALA A 202 8.27 -17.33 -12.06
C ALA A 202 6.73 -17.47 -11.92
N GLY A 203 6.15 -16.75 -10.98
CA GLY A 203 4.72 -16.63 -10.72
C GLY A 203 4.43 -15.34 -9.94
N GLU A 204 3.16 -15.07 -9.68
CA GLU A 204 2.77 -13.94 -8.84
C GLU A 204 2.87 -14.33 -7.37
N GLU A 205 3.74 -13.66 -6.62
CA GLU A 205 3.99 -13.95 -5.21
C GLU A 205 4.58 -12.74 -4.47
N CYS A 206 4.62 -12.81 -3.14
CA CYS A 206 5.46 -11.91 -2.35
C CYS A 206 6.93 -12.30 -2.53
N GLY A 207 7.78 -11.33 -2.83
CA GLY A 207 9.22 -11.54 -2.87
C GLY A 207 10.00 -10.25 -3.04
N THR A 208 11.32 -10.36 -3.23
CA THR A 208 12.22 -9.20 -3.21
C THR A 208 11.84 -8.16 -4.28
N PRO A 209 11.72 -6.87 -3.91
CA PRO A 209 11.43 -5.80 -4.86
C PRO A 209 12.42 -5.76 -6.04
N VAL A 210 11.91 -5.40 -7.23
CA VAL A 210 12.67 -5.46 -8.49
C VAL A 210 12.84 -4.07 -9.09
N PHE A 211 14.10 -3.68 -9.29
CA PHE A 211 14.46 -2.42 -9.94
C PHE A 211 13.78 -2.26 -11.32
N PRO A 212 13.26 -1.06 -11.66
CA PRO A 212 13.39 0.21 -10.93
C PRO A 212 12.30 0.45 -9.87
N HIS A 213 11.39 -0.50 -9.68
CA HIS A 213 10.26 -0.39 -8.74
C HIS A 213 10.61 -0.98 -7.37
N ASP A 214 11.87 -0.89 -6.95
CA ASP A 214 12.38 -1.46 -5.70
C ASP A 214 12.45 -0.45 -4.55
N GLY A 215 11.91 0.75 -4.74
CA GLY A 215 11.95 1.84 -3.76
C GLY A 215 13.27 2.62 -3.75
N SER A 216 14.22 2.30 -4.63
CA SER A 216 15.47 3.06 -4.77
C SER A 216 15.33 4.36 -5.58
N ALA A 217 14.19 4.55 -6.25
CA ALA A 217 13.92 5.73 -7.05
C ALA A 217 13.93 7.01 -6.20
N SER A 218 14.70 8.00 -6.65
CA SER A 218 14.55 9.36 -6.19
C SER A 218 13.33 9.98 -6.86
N ALA A 219 12.32 10.32 -6.05
CA ALA A 219 11.07 10.82 -6.56
C ALA A 219 10.58 12.07 -5.82
N THR A 220 9.71 12.81 -6.49
CA THR A 220 9.00 13.96 -5.92
C THR A 220 7.51 13.86 -6.21
N TRP A 221 6.71 14.64 -5.48
CA TRP A 221 5.27 14.66 -5.67
C TRP A 221 4.72 16.08 -5.75
N SER A 222 3.62 16.24 -6.49
CA SER A 222 2.85 17.48 -6.53
C SER A 222 1.35 17.22 -6.57
N TYR A 223 0.60 17.94 -5.72
CA TYR A 223 -0.85 17.84 -5.64
C TYR A 223 -1.52 19.11 -6.15
N ASN A 224 -2.48 18.95 -7.06
CA ASN A 224 -3.31 20.02 -7.58
C ASN A 224 -4.77 19.79 -7.18
N ASP A 225 -5.15 20.36 -6.03
CA ASP A 225 -6.50 20.28 -5.46
C ASP A 225 -7.59 20.73 -6.44
N ALA A 226 -7.37 21.84 -7.15
CA ALA A 226 -8.35 22.37 -8.10
C ALA A 226 -8.58 21.46 -9.32
N ALA A 227 -7.58 20.64 -9.68
CA ALA A 227 -7.68 19.67 -10.76
C ALA A 227 -8.04 18.25 -10.26
N GLY A 228 -7.94 18.00 -8.95
CA GLY A 228 -8.07 16.66 -8.38
C GLY A 228 -7.00 15.70 -8.90
N THR A 229 -5.74 16.16 -9.03
CA THR A 229 -4.65 15.33 -9.57
C THR A 229 -3.42 15.31 -8.66
N LEU A 230 -2.77 14.15 -8.58
CA LEU A 230 -1.50 13.94 -7.87
C LEU A 230 -0.48 13.39 -8.87
N THR A 231 0.65 14.07 -9.02
CA THR A 231 1.75 13.64 -9.90
C THR A 231 2.92 13.16 -9.08
N ILE A 232 3.47 12.00 -9.44
CA ILE A 232 4.73 11.45 -8.92
C ILE A 232 5.75 11.51 -10.05
N ASP A 233 6.87 12.20 -9.82
CA ASP A 233 7.97 12.29 -10.76
C ASP A 233 9.16 11.49 -10.23
N GLY A 234 9.63 10.50 -10.99
CA GLY A 234 10.72 9.59 -10.64
C GLY A 234 10.56 8.21 -11.30
N THR A 235 11.54 7.78 -12.10
CA THR A 235 11.47 6.50 -12.81
C THR A 235 11.43 5.33 -11.83
N GLY A 236 10.33 4.58 -11.85
CA GLY A 236 10.10 3.44 -10.95
C GLY A 236 9.30 3.78 -9.69
N ALA A 237 8.96 5.06 -9.45
CA ALA A 237 8.06 5.45 -8.38
C ALA A 237 6.59 5.26 -8.79
N PHE A 238 5.75 4.81 -7.86
CA PHE A 238 4.34 4.48 -8.14
C PHE A 238 3.45 4.58 -6.89
N LEU A 239 2.13 4.61 -7.11
CA LEU A 239 1.09 4.38 -6.10
C LEU A 239 0.23 3.18 -6.51
N GLY A 240 -0.14 2.34 -5.56
CA GLY A 240 -0.90 1.12 -5.81
C GLY A 240 -0.06 0.04 -6.47
N LEU A 241 -0.13 -0.09 -7.80
CA LEU A 241 0.57 -1.13 -8.56
C LEU A 241 1.72 -0.58 -9.40
N ALA A 242 2.89 -1.17 -9.26
CA ALA A 242 4.11 -0.78 -9.99
C ALA A 242 4.00 -0.87 -11.52
N LYS A 243 3.14 -1.75 -12.04
CA LYS A 243 2.99 -1.93 -13.49
C LYS A 243 2.18 -0.83 -14.17
N VAL A 244 1.41 -0.04 -13.43
CA VAL A 244 0.38 0.82 -14.02
C VAL A 244 0.94 2.22 -14.27
N TYR A 245 0.74 2.75 -15.47
CA TYR A 245 1.13 4.11 -15.84
C TYR A 245 0.05 4.77 -16.71
N ASN A 246 0.18 6.08 -16.95
CA ASN A 246 -0.80 6.81 -17.76
C ASN A 246 -0.86 6.26 -19.19
N GLY A 247 -1.96 5.61 -19.52
CA GLY A 247 -2.21 5.02 -20.84
C GLY A 247 -1.75 3.57 -21.00
N GLY A 248 -1.36 2.85 -19.95
CA GLY A 248 -1.04 1.42 -20.10
C GLY A 248 -0.56 0.69 -18.86
N GLU A 249 -0.12 -0.55 -19.09
CA GLU A 249 0.55 -1.41 -18.12
C GLU A 249 1.90 -1.85 -18.69
N LEU A 250 2.94 -1.86 -17.86
CA LEU A 250 4.30 -2.18 -18.27
C LEU A 250 4.42 -3.64 -18.71
N GLY A 251 5.11 -3.87 -19.84
CA GLY A 251 5.48 -5.22 -20.28
C GLY A 251 6.82 -5.69 -19.70
N SER A 252 7.65 -4.76 -19.22
CA SER A 252 8.94 -5.05 -18.60
C SER A 252 9.41 -3.88 -17.71
N PRO A 253 10.37 -4.09 -16.78
CA PRO A 253 10.88 -3.02 -15.93
C PRO A 253 11.61 -1.91 -16.72
N ALA A 254 12.09 -2.20 -17.93
CA ALA A 254 12.78 -1.23 -18.79
C ALA A 254 11.84 -0.17 -19.40
N GLU A 255 10.54 -0.39 -19.34
CA GLU A 255 9.51 0.52 -19.84
C GLU A 255 9.02 1.52 -18.77
N ALA A 256 9.60 1.49 -17.55
CA ALA A 256 9.18 2.32 -16.43
C ALA A 256 9.06 3.80 -16.82
N ALA A 257 7.90 4.39 -16.54
CA ALA A 257 7.63 5.80 -16.81
C ALA A 257 8.41 6.69 -15.83
N SER A 258 8.89 7.84 -16.30
CA SER A 258 9.59 8.83 -15.47
C SER A 258 8.64 9.73 -14.66
N SER A 259 7.33 9.71 -14.98
CA SER A 259 6.30 10.50 -14.32
C SER A 259 4.94 9.80 -14.46
N ILE A 260 4.16 9.78 -13.38
CA ILE A 260 2.82 9.19 -13.32
C ILE A 260 1.87 10.17 -12.64
N THR A 261 0.71 10.40 -13.26
CA THR A 261 -0.37 11.26 -12.73
C THR A 261 -1.59 10.44 -12.39
N TYR A 262 -2.10 10.62 -11.18
CA TYR A 262 -3.32 10.00 -10.67
C TYR A 262 -4.43 11.05 -10.57
N MET A 263 -5.67 10.62 -10.77
CA MET A 263 -6.85 11.38 -10.37
C MET A 263 -7.15 11.02 -8.92
N VAL A 264 -7.38 12.04 -8.08
CA VAL A 264 -7.38 11.88 -6.62
C VAL A 264 -8.62 12.52 -6.01
N THR A 265 -9.26 11.76 -5.13
CA THR A 265 -10.26 12.27 -4.18
C THR A 265 -9.79 11.98 -2.76
N LEU A 266 -9.68 13.01 -1.94
CA LEU A 266 -9.38 12.89 -0.50
C LEU A 266 -10.67 12.91 0.32
N SER A 267 -10.71 12.14 1.39
CA SER A 267 -11.75 12.24 2.41
C SER A 267 -11.66 13.57 3.16
N ASP A 268 -12.78 14.01 3.73
CA ASP A 268 -12.85 15.27 4.50
C ASP A 268 -11.92 15.28 5.72
N ASP A 269 -11.66 14.11 6.31
CA ASP A 269 -10.71 13.95 7.43
C ASP A 269 -9.24 13.88 6.98
N GLY A 270 -8.99 13.76 5.67
CA GLY A 270 -7.66 13.70 5.07
C GLY A 270 -6.90 12.39 5.35
N LEU A 271 -7.61 11.32 5.71
CA LEU A 271 -7.01 10.03 6.10
C LEU A 271 -7.32 8.88 5.13
N SER A 272 -8.20 9.11 4.15
CA SER A 272 -8.50 8.19 3.06
C SER A 272 -8.34 8.90 1.72
N MET A 273 -7.77 8.19 0.75
CA MET A 273 -7.47 8.71 -0.59
C MET A 273 -7.90 7.69 -1.64
N GLU A 274 -8.84 8.08 -2.50
CA GLU A 274 -9.18 7.33 -3.71
C GLU A 274 -8.32 7.83 -4.87
N LEU A 275 -7.71 6.90 -5.58
CA LEU A 275 -6.85 7.13 -6.73
C LEU A 275 -7.42 6.40 -7.94
N ASP A 276 -7.47 7.06 -9.09
CA ASP A 276 -7.67 6.43 -10.39
C ASP A 276 -6.47 6.69 -11.30
N ILE A 277 -6.26 5.79 -12.25
CA ILE A 277 -5.33 5.98 -13.37
C ILE A 277 -5.87 5.32 -14.64
N GLU A 278 -6.00 6.10 -15.71
CA GLU A 278 -6.50 5.62 -17.01
C GLU A 278 -5.42 4.81 -17.74
N ILE A 279 -5.78 3.62 -18.21
CA ILE A 279 -4.97 2.75 -19.06
C ILE A 279 -5.49 2.75 -20.51
N ALA A 280 -4.71 2.17 -21.43
CA ALA A 280 -5.09 2.05 -22.83
C ALA A 280 -6.48 1.42 -23.00
N GLY A 281 -7.28 1.98 -23.90
CA GLY A 281 -8.62 1.47 -24.20
C GLY A 281 -9.74 1.99 -23.29
N GLY A 282 -9.45 2.97 -22.42
CA GLY A 282 -10.43 3.64 -21.57
C GLY A 282 -10.82 2.85 -20.32
N GLY A 283 -9.96 1.92 -19.89
CA GLY A 283 -10.07 1.30 -18.56
C GLY A 283 -9.37 2.13 -17.50
N TYR A 284 -9.71 1.91 -16.24
CA TYR A 284 -9.14 2.59 -15.09
C TYR A 284 -8.75 1.56 -14.05
N TRP A 285 -7.52 1.69 -13.53
CA TRP A 285 -7.18 1.09 -12.24
C TRP A 285 -7.56 2.08 -11.14
N SER A 286 -8.22 1.57 -10.11
CA SER A 286 -8.65 2.32 -8.94
C SER A 286 -8.01 1.75 -7.68
N PHE A 287 -7.58 2.63 -6.78
CA PHE A 287 -6.96 2.29 -5.50
C PHE A 287 -7.59 3.11 -4.37
N LYS A 288 -7.77 2.49 -3.21
CA LYS A 288 -8.07 3.19 -1.96
C LYS A 288 -6.87 3.10 -1.05
N LEU A 289 -6.29 4.23 -0.68
CA LEU A 289 -5.21 4.32 0.28
C LEU A 289 -5.73 4.83 1.63
N ALA A 290 -5.18 4.29 2.71
CA ALA A 290 -5.39 4.76 4.07
C ALA A 290 -4.10 5.38 4.60
N LYS A 291 -4.23 6.53 5.26
CA LYS A 291 -3.11 7.22 5.90
C LYS A 291 -2.74 6.52 7.20
N ASP A 292 -1.46 6.21 7.37
CA ASP A 292 -0.92 5.77 8.64
C ASP A 292 -0.89 6.98 9.60
N ALA A 293 -1.90 7.03 10.48
CA ALA A 293 -2.06 8.11 11.44
C ALA A 293 -2.14 7.53 12.85
N PRO A 294 -1.65 8.27 13.86
CA PRO A 294 -1.76 7.86 15.25
C PRO A 294 -3.21 7.57 15.64
N PHE A 295 -3.44 6.42 16.25
CA PHE A 295 -4.73 6.09 16.86
C PHE A 295 -5.09 7.12 17.96
N PRO A 296 -6.37 7.55 18.10
CA PRO A 296 -7.57 7.16 17.34
C PRO A 296 -7.93 8.12 16.18
N LEU A 297 -6.98 8.92 15.66
CA LEU A 297 -7.30 9.99 14.69
C LEU A 297 -8.11 9.52 13.49
N GLY A 298 -9.09 10.33 13.09
CA GLY A 298 -9.92 10.10 11.91
C GLY A 298 -11.40 9.88 12.19
N THR A 299 -12.11 9.52 11.12
CA THR A 299 -13.52 9.20 11.15
C THR A 299 -13.75 7.71 11.29
N TRP A 300 -14.62 7.34 12.23
CA TRP A 300 -15.00 5.97 12.51
C TRP A 300 -16.51 5.80 12.43
N LYS A 301 -16.98 4.63 12.00
CA LYS A 301 -18.40 4.22 12.01
C LYS A 301 -18.54 2.87 12.67
N LEU A 302 -19.74 2.49 13.11
CA LEU A 302 -19.99 1.08 13.44
C LEU A 302 -19.68 0.20 12.22
N ALA A 303 -18.93 -0.87 12.42
CA ALA A 303 -18.64 -1.81 11.36
C ALA A 303 -19.97 -2.38 10.83
N PRO A 304 -20.24 -2.35 9.51
CA PRO A 304 -21.53 -2.74 8.93
C PRO A 304 -21.67 -4.27 8.84
N GLU A 305 -21.43 -4.96 9.96
CA GLU A 305 -21.47 -6.42 10.09
C GLU A 305 -22.22 -6.87 11.35
N ALA A 306 -22.70 -8.11 11.31
CA ALA A 306 -23.38 -8.71 12.46
C ALA A 306 -22.40 -8.86 13.63
N GLY A 307 -22.86 -8.54 14.85
CA GLY A 307 -22.06 -8.59 16.07
C GLY A 307 -21.29 -7.30 16.37
N ALA A 308 -21.27 -6.30 15.48
CA ALA A 308 -20.56 -5.03 15.70
C ALA A 308 -21.17 -4.16 16.82
N LEU A 309 -22.37 -4.49 17.30
CA LEU A 309 -23.03 -3.82 18.41
C LEU A 309 -23.68 -4.89 19.28
N GLY A 310 -23.37 -4.95 20.58
CA GLY A 310 -23.98 -5.94 21.45
C GLY A 310 -23.72 -5.73 22.93
N VAL A 311 -24.30 -6.59 23.75
CA VAL A 311 -24.23 -6.52 25.21
C VAL A 311 -24.09 -7.92 25.82
N GLY A 312 -23.33 -8.03 26.91
CA GLY A 312 -23.14 -9.28 27.63
C GLY A 312 -22.47 -9.13 28.99
N PRO A 313 -22.17 -10.26 29.66
CA PRO A 313 -21.70 -10.29 31.04
C PRO A 313 -20.20 -9.96 31.24
N GLY A 314 -19.45 -9.62 30.18
CA GLY A 314 -18.02 -9.39 30.26
C GLY A 314 -17.48 -8.63 29.04
N LEU A 315 -16.19 -8.28 29.08
CA LEU A 315 -15.49 -7.62 27.97
C LEU A 315 -15.58 -8.45 26.69
N ASN A 316 -15.90 -7.80 25.57
CA ASN A 316 -16.10 -8.41 24.26
C ASN A 316 -17.13 -9.55 24.22
N ASP A 317 -18.03 -9.63 25.22
CA ASP A 317 -19.10 -10.61 25.28
C ASP A 317 -20.41 -9.97 24.83
N VAL A 318 -20.95 -10.43 23.70
CA VAL A 318 -22.23 -9.98 23.13
C VAL A 318 -23.35 -11.03 23.26
N SER A 319 -23.24 -11.95 24.21
CA SER A 319 -24.12 -13.13 24.32
C SER A 319 -25.52 -12.87 24.86
N TRP A 320 -25.77 -11.73 25.51
CA TRP A 320 -27.15 -11.37 25.90
C TRP A 320 -27.94 -10.88 24.70
N TRP A 321 -27.32 -10.06 23.85
CA TRP A 321 -27.86 -9.62 22.57
C TRP A 321 -26.74 -9.06 21.69
N SER A 322 -26.80 -9.32 20.38
CA SER A 322 -25.92 -8.69 19.38
C SER A 322 -26.70 -8.33 18.13
N SER A 323 -26.22 -7.34 17.38
CA SER A 323 -26.75 -6.98 16.08
C SER A 323 -26.66 -8.16 15.11
N SER A 324 -27.74 -8.39 14.37
CA SER A 324 -27.78 -9.28 13.20
C SER A 324 -27.54 -8.50 11.92
N SER A 325 -27.39 -9.19 10.80
CA SER A 325 -27.36 -8.53 9.47
C SER A 325 -28.64 -7.74 9.17
N ASP A 326 -29.79 -8.20 9.70
CA ASP A 326 -31.06 -7.50 9.53
C ASP A 326 -31.09 -6.21 10.37
N ASP A 327 -30.41 -6.19 11.52
CA ASP A 327 -30.25 -4.98 12.33
C ASP A 327 -29.39 -3.94 11.62
N VAL A 328 -28.31 -4.35 10.94
CA VAL A 328 -27.46 -3.44 10.13
C VAL A 328 -28.30 -2.75 9.05
N ALA A 329 -29.16 -3.50 8.37
CA ALA A 329 -30.05 -2.95 7.35
C ALA A 329 -31.18 -2.08 7.94
N THR A 330 -31.77 -2.50 9.06
CA THR A 330 -32.91 -1.80 9.70
C THR A 330 -32.46 -0.52 10.39
N ARG A 331 -31.27 -0.53 10.98
CA ARG A 331 -30.66 0.60 11.70
C ARG A 331 -29.60 1.28 10.85
N SER A 332 -29.80 1.39 9.53
CA SER A 332 -28.78 1.95 8.64
C SER A 332 -28.31 3.34 9.07
N CYS A 333 -29.21 4.16 9.62
CA CYS A 333 -28.93 5.49 10.19
C CYS A 333 -28.09 5.47 11.49
N LEU A 334 -27.86 4.30 12.11
CA LEU A 334 -26.93 4.15 13.24
C LEU A 334 -25.55 3.71 12.74
N PHE A 335 -25.52 2.91 11.67
CA PHE A 335 -24.29 2.39 11.10
C PHE A 335 -23.61 3.39 10.15
N ASP A 336 -24.31 4.43 9.70
CA ASP A 336 -23.73 5.54 8.94
C ASP A 336 -23.27 6.72 9.82
N ASP A 337 -23.67 6.77 11.10
CA ASP A 337 -23.22 7.77 12.07
C ASP A 337 -21.68 7.78 12.22
N GLU A 338 -21.10 8.98 12.22
CA GLU A 338 -19.65 9.19 12.21
C GLU A 338 -19.14 9.70 13.56
N TYR A 339 -18.00 9.15 13.99
CA TYR A 339 -17.24 9.55 15.16
C TYR A 339 -15.88 10.10 14.73
N VAL A 340 -15.70 11.42 14.85
CA VAL A 340 -14.53 12.12 14.29
C VAL A 340 -13.55 12.53 15.39
N PHE A 341 -12.33 11.98 15.33
CA PHE A 341 -11.21 12.31 16.22
C PHE A 341 -10.23 13.23 15.50
N ASN A 342 -10.28 14.52 15.82
CA ASN A 342 -9.43 15.50 15.17
C ASN A 342 -8.05 15.60 15.82
N ALA A 343 -7.03 15.94 15.02
CA ALA A 343 -5.64 16.10 15.47
C ALA A 343 -5.44 17.22 16.49
N ASP A 344 -6.36 18.18 16.57
CA ASP A 344 -6.36 19.26 17.57
C ASP A 344 -6.94 18.84 18.93
N GLY A 345 -7.35 17.57 19.07
CA GLY A 345 -7.94 17.00 20.28
C GLY A 345 -9.45 17.16 20.39
N THR A 346 -10.11 17.76 19.39
CA THR A 346 -11.57 17.87 19.36
C THR A 346 -12.24 16.59 18.87
N PHE A 347 -13.43 16.32 19.38
CA PHE A 347 -14.27 15.17 19.04
C PHE A 347 -15.63 15.65 18.51
N GLN A 348 -16.19 14.92 17.53
CA GLN A 348 -17.51 15.21 16.98
C GLN A 348 -18.31 13.92 16.72
N ASN A 349 -19.61 13.97 17.02
CA ASN A 349 -20.60 13.06 16.46
C ASN A 349 -21.21 13.71 15.23
N VAL A 350 -21.04 13.11 14.05
CA VAL A 350 -21.63 13.58 12.79
C VAL A 350 -22.73 12.60 12.39
N LEU A 351 -23.98 12.99 12.67
CA LEU A 351 -25.16 12.11 12.60
C LEU A 351 -26.02 12.32 11.33
N GLY A 352 -25.55 13.14 10.40
CA GLY A 352 -26.33 13.52 9.22
C GLY A 352 -27.70 14.14 9.56
N GLY A 353 -28.74 13.71 8.83
CA GLY A 353 -30.12 14.18 9.04
C GLY A 353 -30.99 13.28 9.92
N GLU A 354 -30.58 12.01 10.10
CA GLU A 354 -31.29 10.98 10.87
C GLU A 354 -30.28 10.09 11.58
N THR A 355 -30.59 9.69 12.82
CA THR A 355 -29.88 8.66 13.60
C THR A 355 -30.91 7.71 14.22
N TRP A 356 -30.49 6.62 14.85
CA TRP A 356 -31.40 5.74 15.57
C TRP A 356 -31.90 6.39 16.86
N VAL A 357 -33.19 6.70 16.91
CA VAL A 357 -33.85 7.30 18.07
C VAL A 357 -34.74 6.29 18.79
N GLU A 358 -34.73 6.34 20.12
CA GLU A 358 -35.48 5.42 20.98
C GLU A 358 -36.46 6.19 21.90
N GLY A 359 -37.33 5.45 22.61
CA GLY A 359 -38.33 6.03 23.49
C GLY A 359 -37.77 6.89 24.64
N TRP A 360 -36.54 6.64 25.10
CA TRP A 360 -35.91 7.45 26.14
C TRP A 360 -35.61 8.88 25.64
N GLN A 361 -35.37 9.06 24.35
CA GLN A 361 -35.22 10.38 23.69
C GLN A 361 -36.56 11.07 23.41
N GLY A 362 -37.69 10.41 23.72
CA GLY A 362 -39.04 10.93 23.47
C GLY A 362 -39.64 10.52 22.12
N ALA A 363 -39.00 9.62 21.38
CA ALA A 363 -39.58 9.03 20.17
C ALA A 363 -40.79 8.12 20.51
N ALA A 364 -41.73 7.99 19.57
CA ALA A 364 -42.93 7.15 19.77
C ALA A 364 -42.62 5.64 19.67
N GLY A 365 -41.51 5.30 19.02
CA GLY A 365 -40.96 3.95 18.86
C GLY A 365 -39.48 4.05 18.50
N GLU A 366 -38.84 2.90 18.32
CA GLU A 366 -37.45 2.84 17.84
C GLU A 366 -37.44 2.93 16.31
N GLU A 367 -36.80 3.96 15.77
CA GLU A 367 -36.74 4.22 14.33
C GLU A 367 -35.56 5.14 13.98
N CYS A 368 -35.24 5.23 12.68
CA CYS A 368 -34.41 6.31 12.18
C CYS A 368 -35.20 7.63 12.25
N GLY A 369 -34.62 8.65 12.86
CA GLY A 369 -35.27 9.95 13.03
C GLY A 369 -34.29 11.06 13.38
N THR A 370 -34.79 12.29 13.49
CA THR A 370 -33.96 13.47 13.73
C THR A 370 -33.17 13.34 15.05
N PRO A 371 -31.85 13.60 15.06
CA PRO A 371 -31.04 13.57 16.28
C PRO A 371 -31.59 14.47 17.40
N VAL A 372 -31.44 14.03 18.65
CA VAL A 372 -32.08 14.66 19.82
C VAL A 372 -31.05 15.21 20.79
N PHE A 373 -31.13 16.52 21.07
CA PHE A 373 -30.28 17.21 22.05
C PHE A 373 -30.31 16.54 23.44
N PRO A 374 -29.16 16.36 24.13
CA PRO A 374 -27.83 16.86 23.77
C PRO A 374 -27.01 15.91 22.87
N HIS A 375 -27.57 14.77 22.45
CA HIS A 375 -26.90 13.76 21.64
C HIS A 375 -27.10 13.98 20.12
N ASP A 376 -27.29 15.23 19.71
CA ASP A 376 -27.59 15.62 18.32
C ASP A 376 -26.35 16.02 17.51
N GLY A 377 -25.15 15.76 18.04
CA GLY A 377 -23.88 16.16 17.42
C GLY A 377 -23.52 17.64 17.59
N SER A 378 -24.38 18.44 18.24
CA SER A 378 -24.08 19.86 18.48
C SER A 378 -23.13 20.13 19.66
N ALA A 379 -22.83 19.10 20.46
CA ALA A 379 -21.97 19.20 21.61
C ALA A 379 -20.51 19.48 21.21
N ALA A 380 -19.89 20.46 21.87
CA ALA A 380 -18.45 20.61 21.81
C ALA A 380 -17.80 19.54 22.69
N ALA A 381 -16.96 18.70 22.10
CA ALA A 381 -16.32 17.60 22.81
C ALA A 381 -14.82 17.50 22.49
N THR A 382 -14.10 16.83 23.36
CA THR A 382 -12.68 16.49 23.20
C THR A 382 -12.45 15.02 23.48
N TRP A 383 -11.33 14.48 23.02
CA TRP A 383 -10.95 13.10 23.28
C TRP A 383 -9.55 13.01 23.89
N SER A 384 -9.30 11.91 24.61
CA SER A 384 -7.95 11.53 25.05
C SER A 384 -7.80 10.01 25.06
N TYR A 385 -6.64 9.53 24.60
CA TYR A 385 -6.29 8.11 24.59
C TYR A 385 -5.14 7.83 25.55
N ASN A 386 -5.31 6.83 26.41
CA ASN A 386 -4.28 6.33 27.31
C ASN A 386 -3.92 4.90 26.90
N ASP A 387 -2.87 4.79 26.10
CA ASP A 387 -2.36 3.54 25.55
C ASP A 387 -2.00 2.51 26.63
N ALA A 388 -1.34 2.95 27.71
CA ALA A 388 -0.94 2.06 28.80
C ALA A 388 -2.14 1.48 29.57
N ALA A 389 -3.27 2.19 29.57
CA ALA A 389 -4.50 1.73 30.21
C ALA A 389 -5.48 1.07 29.23
N GLY A 390 -5.25 1.19 27.92
CA GLY A 390 -6.22 0.77 26.90
C GLY A 390 -7.56 1.50 27.05
N THR A 391 -7.53 2.81 27.35
CA THR A 391 -8.76 3.59 27.57
C THR A 391 -8.86 4.79 26.64
N LEU A 392 -10.05 5.02 26.10
CA LEU A 392 -10.41 6.20 25.32
C LEU A 392 -11.48 6.99 26.07
N THR A 393 -11.21 8.25 26.38
CA THR A 393 -12.15 9.14 27.08
C THR A 393 -12.66 10.22 26.14
N ILE A 394 -13.97 10.40 26.11
CA ILE A 394 -14.67 11.50 25.43
C ILE A 394 -15.23 12.43 26.51
N ASP A 395 -14.86 13.71 26.44
CA ASP A 395 -15.36 14.75 27.34
C ASP A 395 -16.25 15.71 26.55
N GLY A 396 -17.51 15.85 26.96
CA GLY A 396 -18.51 16.70 26.33
C GLY A 396 -19.92 16.16 26.57
N THR A 397 -20.79 16.96 27.21
CA THR A 397 -22.16 16.54 27.53
C THR A 397 -22.93 16.22 26.25
N GLY A 398 -23.32 14.96 26.09
CA GLY A 398 -24.05 14.48 24.91
C GLY A 398 -23.18 13.76 23.87
N ALA A 399 -21.85 13.82 23.96
CA ALA A 399 -20.95 13.10 23.07
C ALA A 399 -20.86 11.62 23.43
N PHE A 400 -20.73 10.75 22.42
CA PHE A 400 -20.75 9.28 22.61
C PHE A 400 -20.03 8.52 21.49
N LEU A 401 -19.75 7.24 21.72
CA LEU A 401 -19.33 6.25 20.71
C LEU A 401 -20.32 5.08 20.75
N GLY A 402 -20.73 4.58 19.58
CA GLY A 402 -21.73 3.52 19.48
C GLY A 402 -23.13 4.02 19.83
N LEU A 403 -23.55 3.88 21.09
CA LEU A 403 -24.91 4.22 21.54
C LEU A 403 -24.95 5.43 22.48
N ALA A 404 -25.76 6.42 22.14
CA ALA A 404 -25.94 7.66 22.90
C ALA A 404 -26.42 7.47 24.34
N LYS A 405 -27.14 6.37 24.63
CA LYS A 405 -27.69 6.11 25.97
C LYS A 405 -26.68 5.56 26.96
N VAL A 406 -25.54 5.03 26.51
CA VAL A 406 -24.66 4.22 27.37
C VAL A 406 -23.59 5.11 28.01
N TYR A 407 -23.38 4.95 29.32
CA TYR A 407 -22.33 5.65 30.06
C TYR A 407 -21.70 4.73 31.11
N ASN A 408 -20.57 5.17 31.70
CA ASN A 408 -19.88 4.37 32.73
C ASN A 408 -20.80 4.14 33.94
N GLY A 409 -21.23 2.89 34.11
CA GLY A 409 -22.09 2.48 35.20
C GLY A 409 -23.59 2.54 34.90
N GLY A 410 -24.05 2.77 33.67
CA GLY A 410 -25.48 2.69 33.38
C GLY A 410 -25.92 3.05 31.96
N GLU A 411 -27.24 3.16 31.81
CA GLU A 411 -27.93 3.64 30.61
C GLU A 411 -28.85 4.79 30.99
N LEU A 412 -28.91 5.82 30.15
CA LEU A 412 -29.70 7.03 30.40
C LEU A 412 -31.21 6.71 30.36
N GLY A 413 -31.96 7.26 31.32
CA GLY A 413 -33.42 7.21 31.31
C GLY A 413 -34.05 8.37 30.53
N SER A 414 -33.30 9.46 30.33
CA SER A 414 -33.73 10.63 29.55
C SER A 414 -32.53 11.48 29.08
N PRO A 415 -32.67 12.31 28.03
CA PRO A 415 -31.59 13.19 27.55
C PRO A 415 -31.07 14.18 28.60
N ALA A 416 -31.90 14.52 29.59
CA ALA A 416 -31.52 15.44 30.67
C ALA A 416 -30.51 14.83 31.66
N GLU A 417 -30.29 13.51 31.61
CA GLU A 417 -29.35 12.78 32.46
C GLU A 417 -27.96 12.63 31.81
N ALA A 418 -27.75 13.20 30.62
CA ALA A 418 -26.49 13.12 29.89
C ALA A 418 -25.29 13.49 30.78
N VAL A 419 -24.26 12.64 30.75
CA VAL A 419 -23.04 12.81 31.54
C VAL A 419 -22.03 13.67 30.77
N ASP A 420 -21.11 14.29 31.51
CA ASP A 420 -20.09 15.18 30.92
C ASP A 420 -18.89 14.44 30.33
N SER A 421 -18.70 13.17 30.68
CA SER A 421 -17.53 12.39 30.29
C SER A 421 -17.88 10.89 30.24
N ILE A 422 -17.37 10.21 29.22
CA ILE A 422 -17.52 8.76 29.02
C ILE A 422 -16.15 8.17 28.70
N THR A 423 -15.78 7.07 29.37
CA THR A 423 -14.54 6.33 29.14
C THR A 423 -14.84 4.93 28.64
N TYR A 424 -14.22 4.55 27.53
CA TYR A 424 -14.31 3.23 26.93
C TYR A 424 -13.01 2.48 27.18
N LEU A 425 -13.11 1.17 27.39
CA LEU A 425 -11.98 0.27 27.20
C LEU A 425 -11.86 0.04 25.70
N VAL A 426 -10.64 0.11 25.17
CA VAL A 426 -10.41 0.06 23.74
C VAL A 426 -9.29 -0.90 23.37
N THR A 427 -9.53 -1.66 22.31
CA THR A 427 -8.52 -2.45 21.60
C THR A 427 -8.57 -2.05 20.14
N ALA A 428 -7.42 -1.77 19.54
CA ALA A 428 -7.34 -1.34 18.14
C ALA A 428 -6.38 -2.23 17.35
N GLU A 429 -6.80 -2.62 16.15
CA GLU A 429 -6.00 -3.40 15.21
C GLU A 429 -6.20 -2.82 13.80
N GLY A 430 -5.18 -2.14 13.28
CA GLY A 430 -5.23 -1.49 11.97
C GLY A 430 -6.39 -0.50 11.86
N SER A 431 -7.31 -0.74 10.93
CA SER A 431 -8.51 0.08 10.68
C SER A 431 -9.74 -0.33 11.51
N SER A 432 -9.59 -1.20 12.51
CA SER A 432 -10.68 -1.62 13.40
C SER A 432 -10.43 -1.22 14.85
N MET A 433 -11.50 -0.82 15.54
CA MET A 433 -11.48 -0.44 16.94
C MET A 433 -12.62 -1.16 17.67
N GLU A 434 -12.30 -1.96 18.67
CA GLU A 434 -13.26 -2.56 19.59
C GLU A 434 -13.35 -1.73 20.86
N LEU A 435 -14.58 -1.43 21.28
CA LEU A 435 -14.89 -0.60 22.44
C LEU A 435 -15.77 -1.38 23.40
N ASP A 436 -15.42 -1.37 24.68
CA ASP A 436 -16.26 -1.88 25.77
C ASP A 436 -16.57 -0.79 26.79
N ILE A 437 -17.79 -0.80 27.32
CA ILE A 437 -18.21 0.09 28.39
C ILE A 437 -19.04 -0.66 29.43
N GLU A 438 -18.57 -0.64 30.69
CA GLU A 438 -19.26 -1.29 31.81
C GLU A 438 -20.50 -0.50 32.22
N ILE A 439 -21.62 -1.20 32.33
CA ILE A 439 -22.89 -0.69 32.88
C ILE A 439 -23.17 -1.26 34.27
N ALA A 440 -24.17 -0.70 34.96
CA ALA A 440 -24.58 -1.17 36.28
C ALA A 440 -24.85 -2.68 36.30
N GLY A 441 -24.34 -3.36 37.32
CA GLY A 441 -24.53 -4.81 37.49
C GLY A 441 -23.50 -5.69 36.81
N GLY A 442 -22.43 -5.10 36.23
CA GLY A 442 -21.29 -5.82 35.66
C GLY A 442 -21.53 -6.33 34.23
N GLY A 443 -22.53 -5.78 33.54
CA GLY A 443 -22.69 -5.98 32.09
C GLY A 443 -21.81 -5.02 31.31
N TYR A 444 -21.54 -5.34 30.05
CA TYR A 444 -20.78 -4.51 29.12
C TYR A 444 -21.54 -4.35 27.82
N TRP A 445 -21.60 -3.12 27.32
CA TRP A 445 -21.87 -2.89 25.90
C TRP A 445 -20.55 -2.94 25.14
N SER A 446 -20.55 -3.63 24.02
CA SER A 446 -19.42 -3.77 23.11
C SER A 446 -19.77 -3.22 21.74
N PHE A 447 -18.83 -2.48 21.14
CA PHE A 447 -18.95 -1.89 19.81
C PHE A 447 -17.72 -2.23 18.99
N LYS A 448 -17.90 -2.56 17.72
CA LYS A 448 -16.83 -2.65 16.74
C LYS A 448 -16.99 -1.52 15.74
N LEU A 449 -15.99 -0.64 15.70
CA LEU A 449 -15.91 0.44 14.73
C LEU A 449 -14.92 0.10 13.62
N ALA A 450 -15.21 0.63 12.43
CA ALA A 450 -14.33 0.62 11.27
C ALA A 450 -13.99 2.06 10.88
N ARG A 451 -12.73 2.30 10.56
CA ARG A 451 -12.24 3.57 10.03
C ARG A 451 -12.78 3.79 8.61
N GLN A 452 -13.09 5.03 8.23
CA GLN A 452 -13.63 5.37 6.91
C GLN A 452 -12.57 5.47 5.81
#